data_AF-A0A556R9B0-F1
#
_entry.id   AF-A0A556R9B0-F1
#
_cell.length_a   1.000
_cell.length_b   1.000
_cell.length_c   1.000
_cell.angle_alpha   90.00
_cell.angle_beta   90.00
_cell.angle_gamma   90.00
#
_symmetry.space_group_name_H-M   'P 1'
#
loop_
_entity.id
_entity.type
_entity.pdbx_description
1 polymer ?
#
loop_
_entity_poly.entity_id
_entity_poly.type
_entity_poly.pdbx_seq_one_letter_code
_entity_poly.pdbx_strand_id
1 'polypeptide(L)'
;MDEHQGDRYGLSSDQEDALGVLASADPHAGQSKWTIFRQLPPAKRWPYFAQHFLPGVLAAGLVLALLIGLVVTRLTRPPDPLISVQGFNMSAHEEGFDRLKQGFMRDQGIKDGRLVDMEATLTLNGQGYDDSAKALTRVTAGQINMVIAPAGLFPTLCKRGLVAKPSQGLKGGDLRRLASQGVLVDSKGRQVSNPSHAMGLDLSRSWRWKQVPGLPKHAILGLSNIADTVSYVRAFVDYMDFD
;
A
#
# COMPACT_ATOMS: atom_id res chain seq x y z
N MET A 1 -26.41 -7.71 84.22
CA MET A 1 -26.60 -7.29 82.82
C MET A 1 -25.37 -6.49 82.44
N ASP A 2 -24.50 -7.18 81.71
CA ASP A 2 -23.61 -6.76 80.60
C ASP A 2 -22.48 -5.75 80.94
N GLU A 3 -21.22 -6.21 81.05
CA GLU A 3 -20.22 -6.55 80.01
C GLU A 3 -19.36 -5.34 79.59
N HIS A 4 -18.06 -5.35 79.94
CA HIS A 4 -16.99 -5.52 78.96
C HIS A 4 -15.58 -5.49 79.58
N GLN A 5 -14.86 -6.58 79.30
CA GLN A 5 -13.43 -6.83 79.44
C GLN A 5 -12.60 -5.90 78.54
N GLY A 6 -11.36 -5.61 78.93
CA GLY A 6 -10.41 -4.87 78.09
C GLY A 6 -8.97 -4.96 78.59
N ASP A 7 -8.38 -6.15 78.48
CA ASP A 7 -6.95 -6.37 78.67
C ASP A 7 -6.12 -5.45 77.75
N ARG A 8 -5.23 -4.67 78.34
CA ARG A 8 -4.17 -3.96 77.62
C ARG A 8 -3.10 -4.96 77.20
N TYR A 9 -3.21 -5.48 75.99
CA TYR A 9 -2.09 -6.13 75.31
C TYR A 9 -1.11 -5.05 74.81
N GLY A 10 -0.08 -4.75 75.61
CA GLY A 10 1.10 -4.02 75.16
C GLY A 10 2.05 -4.97 74.41
N LEU A 11 2.59 -4.50 73.30
CA LEU A 11 3.55 -5.25 72.47
C LEU A 11 4.82 -5.57 73.28
N SER A 12 5.44 -6.74 73.04
CA SER A 12 6.73 -7.06 73.68
C SER A 12 7.88 -6.29 73.04
N SER A 13 8.99 -6.10 73.77
CA SER A 13 10.18 -5.39 73.28
C SER A 13 10.70 -5.91 71.94
N ASP A 14 10.57 -7.22 71.71
CA ASP A 14 11.02 -7.88 70.47
C ASP A 14 10.09 -7.55 69.29
N GLN A 15 8.80 -7.31 69.55
CA GLN A 15 7.84 -6.84 68.56
C GLN A 15 8.02 -5.35 68.25
N GLU A 16 8.42 -4.55 69.24
CA GLU A 16 8.77 -3.14 69.05
C GLU A 16 10.05 -2.99 68.21
N ASP A 17 11.05 -3.86 68.39
CA ASP A 17 12.28 -3.84 67.60
C ASP A 17 12.06 -4.32 66.15
N ALA A 18 11.21 -5.34 65.96
CA ALA A 18 10.76 -5.78 64.65
C ALA A 18 9.91 -4.71 63.92
N LEU A 19 9.07 -3.98 64.67
CA LEU A 19 8.37 -2.79 64.18
C LEU A 19 9.35 -1.66 63.86
N GLY A 20 10.44 -1.49 64.61
CA GLY A 20 11.49 -0.51 64.33
C GLY A 20 12.24 -0.78 63.01
N VAL A 21 12.43 -2.04 62.65
CA VAL A 21 13.02 -2.46 61.37
C VAL A 21 12.04 -2.36 60.20
N LEU A 22 10.73 -2.52 60.44
CA LEU A 22 9.68 -2.36 59.42
C LEU A 22 9.20 -0.90 59.26
N ALA A 23 9.28 -0.09 60.32
CA ALA A 23 8.91 1.32 60.38
C ALA A 23 10.09 2.27 60.14
N SER A 24 11.33 1.75 60.08
CA SER A 24 12.41 2.47 59.43
C SER A 24 12.05 2.59 57.97
N ALA A 25 11.55 3.77 57.62
CA ALA A 25 11.32 4.17 56.24
C ALA A 25 12.58 3.80 55.46
N ASP A 26 12.39 3.03 54.38
CA ASP A 26 13.45 2.79 53.39
C ASP A 26 14.15 4.15 53.18
N PRO A 27 15.47 4.27 53.43
CA PRO A 27 16.19 5.55 53.34
C PRO A 27 16.04 6.25 51.99
N HIS A 28 15.47 5.53 51.02
CA HIS A 28 15.21 5.95 49.67
C HIS A 28 13.72 6.08 49.31
N ALA A 29 12.80 5.94 50.27
CA ALA A 29 11.37 6.16 50.07
C ALA A 29 11.10 7.57 49.52
N GLY A 30 10.54 7.65 48.31
CA GLY A 30 10.25 8.92 47.62
C GLY A 30 11.41 9.53 46.84
N GLN A 31 12.61 8.96 46.87
CA GLN A 31 13.72 9.40 46.02
C GLN A 31 13.57 8.85 44.60
N SER A 32 13.88 9.68 43.59
CA SER A 32 13.99 9.20 42.21
C SER A 32 14.99 8.06 42.14
N LYS A 33 14.65 6.97 41.43
CA LYS A 33 15.53 5.82 41.17
C LYS A 33 16.92 6.24 40.69
N TRP A 34 17.03 7.40 40.04
CA TRP A 34 18.28 7.98 39.57
C TRP A 34 19.18 8.51 40.69
N THR A 35 18.57 9.12 41.72
CA THR A 35 19.27 9.61 42.91
C THR A 35 19.85 8.46 43.72
N ILE A 36 19.07 7.39 43.88
CA ILE A 36 19.49 6.14 44.56
C ILE A 36 20.65 5.49 43.80
N PHE A 37 20.54 5.39 42.47
CA PHE A 37 21.61 4.85 41.63
C PHE A 37 22.95 5.59 41.77
N ARG A 38 22.92 6.93 41.88
CA ARG A 38 24.13 7.76 42.05
C ARG A 38 24.79 7.59 43.42
N GLN A 39 24.01 7.34 44.47
CA GLN A 39 24.49 7.21 45.84
C GLN A 39 25.03 5.82 46.19
N LEU A 40 24.74 4.80 45.36
CA LEU A 40 25.19 3.42 45.62
C LEU A 40 26.73 3.26 45.52
N PRO A 41 27.33 2.39 46.36
CA PRO A 41 28.72 1.96 46.22
C PRO A 41 28.96 1.30 44.85
N PRO A 42 30.17 1.42 44.26
CA PRO A 42 30.46 0.92 42.90
C PRO A 42 30.07 -0.54 42.67
N ALA A 43 30.27 -1.41 43.66
CA ALA A 43 29.94 -2.83 43.59
C ALA A 43 28.42 -3.13 43.48
N LYS A 44 27.54 -2.22 43.94
CA LYS A 44 26.08 -2.40 43.92
C LYS A 44 25.36 -1.65 42.80
N ARG A 45 26.07 -0.80 42.04
CA ARG A 45 25.49 0.01 40.95
C ARG A 45 24.97 -0.84 39.80
N TRP A 46 25.72 -1.85 39.38
CA TRP A 46 25.36 -2.68 38.22
C TRP A 46 24.09 -3.53 38.44
N PRO A 47 23.94 -4.27 39.56
CA PRO A 47 22.70 -4.99 39.86
C PRO A 47 21.48 -4.05 39.93
N TYR A 48 21.63 -2.88 40.56
CA TYR A 48 20.56 -1.89 40.67
C TYR A 48 20.16 -1.30 39.31
N PHE A 49 21.13 -1.03 38.43
CA PHE A 49 20.87 -0.61 37.05
C PHE A 49 20.14 -1.68 36.24
N ALA A 50 20.62 -2.92 36.30
CA ALA A 50 20.02 -4.05 35.60
C ALA A 50 18.56 -4.28 36.01
N GLN A 51 18.24 -4.09 37.30
CA GLN A 51 16.90 -4.32 37.82
C GLN A 51 15.92 -3.17 37.56
N HIS A 52 16.39 -1.91 37.56
CA HIS A 52 15.49 -0.75 37.55
C HIS A 52 15.56 0.12 36.29
N PHE A 53 16.67 0.10 35.55
CA PHE A 53 16.88 0.97 34.39
C PHE A 53 17.01 0.19 33.08
N LEU A 54 17.64 -0.98 33.10
CA LEU A 54 17.86 -1.79 31.90
C LEU A 54 16.56 -2.13 31.15
N PRO A 55 15.43 -2.51 31.80
CA PRO A 55 14.18 -2.74 31.07
C PRO A 55 13.67 -1.48 30.36
N GLY A 56 13.80 -0.31 31.00
CA GLY A 56 13.41 0.97 30.39
C GLY A 56 14.33 1.39 29.25
N VAL A 57 15.64 1.15 29.38
CA VAL A 57 16.63 1.40 28.33
C VAL A 57 16.40 0.48 27.13
N LEU A 58 16.12 -0.80 27.37
CA LEU A 58 15.78 -1.76 26.31
C LEU A 58 14.46 -1.38 25.62
N ALA A 59 13.43 -1.00 26.38
CA ALA A 59 12.17 -0.52 25.82
C ALA A 59 12.37 0.76 24.98
N ALA A 60 13.15 1.73 25.48
CA ALA A 60 13.48 2.94 24.73
C ALA A 60 14.29 2.62 23.46
N GLY A 61 15.24 1.68 23.53
CA GLY A 61 15.98 1.19 22.38
C GLY A 61 15.09 0.53 21.34
N LEU A 62 14.10 -0.27 21.77
CA LEU A 62 13.12 -0.89 20.87
C LEU A 62 12.24 0.15 20.17
N VAL A 63 11.74 1.15 20.92
CA VAL A 63 10.96 2.26 20.35
C VAL A 63 11.80 3.04 19.35
N LEU A 64 13.05 3.34 19.68
CA LEU A 64 13.97 4.03 18.77
C LEU A 64 14.23 3.20 17.50
N ALA A 65 14.43 1.88 17.64
CA ALA A 65 14.59 0.99 16.49
C ALA A 65 13.34 0.96 15.60
N LEU A 66 12.14 0.96 16.18
CA LEU A 66 10.88 1.05 15.42
C LEU A 66 10.75 2.39 14.69
N LEU A 67 11.11 3.50 15.33
CA LEU A 67 11.10 4.83 14.71
C LEU A 67 12.10 4.92 13.56
N ILE A 68 13.33 4.42 13.76
CA ILE A 68 14.35 4.34 12.70
C ILE A 68 13.82 3.48 11.56
N GLY A 69 13.25 2.31 11.86
CA GLY A 69 12.62 1.43 10.88
C GLY A 69 11.51 2.13 10.07
N LEU A 70 10.66 2.91 10.73
CA LEU A 70 9.61 3.70 10.08
C LEU A 70 10.20 4.78 9.15
N VAL A 71 11.21 5.51 9.63
CA VAL A 71 11.91 6.55 8.85
C VAL A 71 12.59 5.94 7.63
N VAL A 72 13.35 4.86 7.81
CA VAL A 72 13.99 4.12 6.71
C VAL A 72 12.93 3.67 5.72
N THR A 73 11.84 3.06 6.19
CA THR A 73 10.73 2.61 5.32
C THR A 73 10.11 3.76 4.53
N ARG A 74 10.00 4.97 5.11
CA ARG A 74 9.48 6.14 4.39
C ARG A 74 10.48 6.68 3.38
N LEU A 75 11.77 6.69 3.69
CA LEU A 75 12.82 7.20 2.80
C LEU A 75 13.16 6.23 1.66
N THR A 76 13.02 4.93 1.88
CA THR A 76 13.31 3.89 0.88
C THR A 76 12.09 3.45 0.09
N ARG A 77 10.90 3.99 0.37
CA ARG A 77 9.70 3.71 -0.42
C ARG A 77 9.99 4.06 -1.88
N PRO A 78 9.76 3.12 -2.82
CA PRO A 78 9.82 3.47 -4.23
C PRO A 78 8.81 4.60 -4.51
N PRO A 79 9.12 5.49 -5.45
CA PRO A 79 8.19 6.54 -5.84
C PRO A 79 6.89 5.90 -6.33
N ASP A 80 5.75 6.54 -6.03
CA ASP A 80 4.48 6.11 -6.59
C ASP A 80 4.55 6.20 -8.12
N PRO A 81 4.14 5.14 -8.84
CA PRO A 81 4.21 5.14 -10.28
C PRO A 81 3.29 6.23 -10.87
N LEU A 82 3.79 6.95 -11.87
CA LEU A 82 3.04 7.97 -12.62
C LEU A 82 1.94 7.35 -13.48
N ILE A 83 2.14 6.09 -13.85
CA ILE A 83 1.24 5.29 -14.65
C ILE A 83 1.32 3.85 -14.17
N SER A 84 0.16 3.23 -13.96
CA SER A 84 0.05 1.81 -13.66
C SER A 84 -0.97 1.15 -14.58
N VAL A 85 -0.50 0.19 -15.37
CA VAL A 85 -1.29 -0.60 -16.31
C VAL A 85 -1.34 -2.06 -15.85
N GLN A 86 -2.54 -2.59 -15.68
CA GLN A 86 -2.73 -3.98 -15.26
C GLN A 86 -3.40 -4.82 -16.36
N GLY A 87 -2.67 -5.81 -16.89
CA GLY A 87 -3.21 -6.92 -17.66
C GLY A 87 -3.92 -7.93 -16.77
N PHE A 88 -5.11 -8.40 -17.20
CA PHE A 88 -5.91 -9.42 -16.53
C PHE A 88 -5.98 -10.72 -17.33
N ASN A 89 -5.63 -11.84 -16.69
CA ASN A 89 -5.49 -13.17 -17.31
C ASN A 89 -4.46 -13.16 -18.45
N MET A 90 -3.36 -12.43 -18.26
CA MET A 90 -2.36 -12.18 -19.30
C MET A 90 -0.93 -12.52 -18.84
N SER A 91 -0.77 -13.38 -17.84
CA SER A 91 0.56 -13.73 -17.30
C SER A 91 1.50 -14.32 -18.36
N ALA A 92 0.96 -15.03 -19.35
CA ALA A 92 1.72 -15.52 -20.51
C ALA A 92 2.27 -14.42 -21.43
N HIS A 93 1.88 -13.16 -21.22
CA HIS A 93 2.25 -11.99 -22.02
C HIS A 93 3.12 -10.99 -21.25
N GLU A 94 3.65 -11.36 -20.08
CA GLU A 94 4.43 -10.49 -19.19
C GLU A 94 5.63 -9.85 -19.91
N GLU A 95 6.39 -10.61 -20.69
CA GLU A 95 7.49 -10.05 -21.50
C GLU A 95 7.03 -8.99 -22.50
N GLY A 96 5.80 -9.13 -23.04
CA GLY A 96 5.21 -8.15 -23.94
C GLY A 96 4.87 -6.85 -23.20
N PHE A 97 4.36 -6.95 -21.97
CA PHE A 97 4.12 -5.80 -21.10
C PHE A 97 5.43 -5.10 -20.71
N ASP A 98 6.49 -5.84 -20.43
CA ASP A 98 7.82 -5.27 -20.16
C ASP A 98 8.37 -4.48 -21.35
N ARG A 99 8.22 -5.02 -22.57
CA ARG A 99 8.63 -4.31 -23.80
C ARG A 99 7.77 -3.07 -24.03
N LEU A 100 6.47 -3.15 -23.77
CA LEU A 100 5.55 -2.02 -23.87
C LEU A 100 5.95 -0.90 -22.90
N LYS A 101 6.24 -1.25 -21.64
CA LYS A 101 6.77 -0.35 -20.61
C LYS A 101 8.05 0.34 -21.06
N GLN A 102 9.03 -0.43 -21.53
CA GLN A 102 10.30 0.12 -22.02
C GLN A 102 10.10 1.04 -23.23
N GLY A 103 9.19 0.69 -24.14
CA GLY A 103 8.83 1.54 -25.29
C GLY A 103 8.23 2.87 -24.85
N PHE A 104 7.26 2.84 -23.93
CA PHE A 104 6.61 4.04 -23.40
C PHE A 104 7.59 4.92 -22.63
N MET A 105 8.44 4.33 -21.78
CA MET A 105 9.47 5.05 -21.05
C MET A 105 10.43 5.79 -21.98
N ARG A 106 10.87 5.14 -23.07
CA ARG A 106 11.75 5.77 -24.07
C ARG A 106 11.06 6.92 -24.79
N ASP A 107 9.80 6.74 -25.17
CA ASP A 107 8.99 7.74 -25.85
C ASP A 107 8.78 9.00 -25.00
N GLN A 108 8.50 8.81 -23.70
CA GLN A 108 8.26 9.89 -22.74
C GLN A 108 9.55 10.43 -22.07
N GLY A 109 10.72 9.89 -22.41
CA GLY A 109 11.99 10.28 -21.78
C GLY A 109 12.09 9.94 -20.28
N ILE A 110 11.29 8.97 -19.80
CA ILE A 110 11.28 8.54 -18.40
C ILE A 110 12.48 7.63 -18.15
N LYS A 111 13.40 8.09 -17.30
CA LYS A 111 14.63 7.36 -16.95
C LYS A 111 14.48 6.43 -15.76
N ASP A 112 13.61 6.78 -14.82
CA ASP A 112 13.35 5.96 -13.62
C ASP A 112 12.23 4.97 -13.91
N GLY A 113 12.59 3.69 -14.06
CA GLY A 113 11.64 2.61 -14.35
C GLY A 113 10.64 2.30 -13.25
N ARG A 114 10.78 2.89 -12.05
CA ARG A 114 9.81 2.79 -10.96
C ARG A 114 8.59 3.68 -11.20
N LEU A 115 8.70 4.68 -12.07
CA LEU A 115 7.62 5.62 -12.37
C LEU A 115 6.59 5.07 -13.37
N VAL A 116 6.84 3.90 -13.97
CA VAL A 116 5.96 3.24 -14.92
C VAL A 116 5.77 1.82 -14.46
N ASP A 117 4.57 1.46 -14.03
CA ASP A 117 4.22 0.10 -13.65
C ASP A 117 3.34 -0.52 -14.72
N MET A 118 3.71 -1.72 -15.20
CA MET A 118 2.95 -2.46 -16.19
C MET A 118 3.06 -3.94 -15.87
N GLU A 119 2.00 -4.51 -15.31
CA GLU A 119 1.97 -5.89 -14.84
C GLU A 119 0.88 -6.67 -15.58
N ALA A 120 1.04 -7.99 -15.72
CA ALA A 120 0.04 -8.87 -16.35
C ALA A 120 -0.43 -10.01 -15.42
N THR A 121 -0.25 -9.81 -14.11
CA THR A 121 -0.28 -10.86 -13.09
C THR A 121 -1.65 -11.16 -12.48
N LEU A 122 -2.59 -10.22 -12.51
CA LEU A 122 -3.90 -10.42 -11.89
C LEU A 122 -4.77 -11.36 -12.71
N THR A 123 -5.46 -12.26 -12.02
CA THR A 123 -6.35 -13.26 -12.61
C THR A 123 -7.78 -13.07 -12.13
N LEU A 124 -8.74 -13.06 -13.04
CA LEU A 124 -10.17 -13.10 -12.77
C LEU A 124 -10.78 -14.37 -13.31
N ASN A 125 -11.74 -14.93 -12.59
CA ASN A 125 -12.43 -16.18 -12.96
C ASN A 125 -11.45 -17.33 -13.25
N GLY A 126 -10.28 -17.35 -12.60
CA GLY A 126 -9.36 -18.48 -12.67
C GLY A 126 -9.96 -19.70 -11.96
N GLN A 127 -9.49 -20.90 -12.30
CA GLN A 127 -9.87 -22.10 -11.56
C GLN A 127 -9.29 -22.03 -10.13
N GLY A 128 -10.11 -21.57 -9.18
CA GLY A 128 -9.76 -21.48 -7.75
C GLY A 128 -9.08 -20.17 -7.31
N TYR A 129 -8.86 -19.20 -8.20
CA TYR A 129 -8.23 -17.92 -7.87
C TYR A 129 -8.91 -16.76 -8.61
N ASP A 130 -9.33 -15.73 -7.85
CA ASP A 130 -9.96 -14.52 -8.37
C ASP A 130 -9.45 -13.29 -7.60
N ASP A 131 -8.72 -12.42 -8.30
CA ASP A 131 -8.09 -11.21 -7.77
C ASP A 131 -9.02 -9.99 -7.76
N SER A 132 -10.33 -10.12 -7.98
CA SER A 132 -11.24 -8.97 -8.10
C SER A 132 -11.17 -8.03 -6.91
N ALA A 133 -11.16 -8.56 -5.69
CA ALA A 133 -11.10 -7.75 -4.48
C ALA A 133 -9.77 -6.98 -4.40
N LYS A 134 -8.66 -7.64 -4.73
CA LYS A 134 -7.33 -7.03 -4.79
C LYS A 134 -7.26 -5.96 -5.87
N ALA A 135 -7.78 -6.25 -7.06
CA ALA A 135 -7.87 -5.33 -8.19
C ALA A 135 -8.68 -4.08 -7.83
N LEU A 136 -9.88 -4.26 -7.27
CA LEU A 136 -10.74 -3.15 -6.87
C LEU A 136 -10.07 -2.29 -5.80
N THR A 137 -9.39 -2.93 -4.84
CA THR A 137 -8.62 -2.22 -3.80
C THR A 137 -7.52 -1.36 -4.43
N ARG A 138 -6.71 -1.94 -5.32
CA ARG A 138 -5.62 -1.21 -6.02
C ARG A 138 -6.17 -0.09 -6.91
N VAL A 139 -7.27 -0.31 -7.64
CA VAL A 139 -7.95 0.72 -8.44
C VAL A 139 -8.45 1.85 -7.53
N THR A 140 -9.14 1.54 -6.44
CA THR A 140 -9.67 2.54 -5.50
C THR A 140 -8.54 3.35 -4.86
N ALA A 141 -7.41 2.72 -4.56
CA ALA A 141 -6.21 3.37 -4.05
C ALA A 141 -5.41 4.17 -5.10
N GLY A 142 -5.83 4.19 -6.37
CA GLY A 142 -5.11 4.87 -7.45
C GLY A 142 -3.85 4.15 -7.94
N GLN A 143 -3.61 2.92 -7.44
CA GLN A 143 -2.45 2.09 -7.78
C GLN A 143 -2.61 1.34 -9.11
N ILE A 144 -3.82 1.33 -9.69
CA ILE A 144 -4.10 0.87 -11.05
C ILE A 144 -4.92 1.97 -11.74
N ASN A 145 -4.35 2.57 -12.77
CA ASN A 145 -4.97 3.68 -13.50
C ASN A 145 -5.55 3.23 -14.85
N MET A 146 -5.02 2.13 -15.39
CA MET A 146 -5.51 1.51 -16.61
C MET A 146 -5.47 0.00 -16.51
N VAL A 147 -6.34 -0.65 -17.27
CA VAL A 147 -6.47 -2.10 -17.30
C VAL A 147 -6.49 -2.58 -18.73
N ILE A 148 -5.91 -3.75 -18.97
CA ILE A 148 -5.95 -4.41 -20.27
C ILE A 148 -6.49 -5.82 -20.08
N ALA A 149 -7.42 -6.23 -20.93
CA ALA A 149 -7.97 -7.57 -20.89
C ALA A 149 -8.33 -8.10 -22.28
N PRO A 150 -8.38 -9.44 -22.45
CA PRO A 150 -9.02 -10.05 -23.60
C PRO A 150 -10.47 -9.58 -23.75
N ALA A 151 -10.95 -9.47 -24.99
CA ALA A 151 -12.29 -8.96 -25.30
C ALA A 151 -13.42 -9.71 -24.57
N GLY A 152 -13.29 -11.03 -24.39
CA GLY A 152 -14.26 -11.83 -23.65
C GLY A 152 -14.30 -11.57 -22.13
N LEU A 153 -13.21 -11.08 -21.55
CA LEU A 153 -13.10 -10.78 -20.12
C LEU A 153 -13.46 -9.32 -19.79
N PHE A 154 -13.25 -8.40 -20.72
CA PHE A 154 -13.50 -6.97 -20.54
C PHE A 154 -14.89 -6.62 -19.96
N PRO A 155 -16.01 -7.26 -20.39
CA PRO A 155 -17.32 -6.98 -19.80
C PRO A 155 -17.39 -7.27 -18.31
N THR A 156 -16.63 -8.26 -17.84
CA THR A 156 -16.52 -8.58 -16.41
C THR A 156 -15.81 -7.47 -15.65
N LEU A 157 -14.75 -6.88 -16.22
CA LEU A 157 -14.07 -5.73 -15.62
C LEU A 157 -15.02 -4.53 -15.47
N CYS A 158 -15.81 -4.23 -16.52
CA CYS A 158 -16.81 -3.17 -16.46
C CYS A 158 -17.86 -3.44 -15.38
N LYS A 159 -18.43 -4.65 -15.33
CA LYS A 159 -19.44 -5.04 -14.33
C LYS A 159 -18.91 -4.97 -12.89
N ARG A 160 -17.62 -5.24 -12.69
CA ARG A 160 -16.96 -5.20 -11.37
C ARG A 160 -16.48 -3.81 -10.97
N GLY A 161 -16.78 -2.78 -11.77
CA GLY A 161 -16.41 -1.39 -11.46
C GLY A 161 -14.92 -1.09 -11.60
N LEU A 162 -14.17 -1.95 -12.29
CA LEU A 162 -12.73 -1.75 -12.51
C LEU A 162 -12.43 -0.81 -13.68
N VAL A 163 -13.45 -0.46 -14.47
CA VAL A 163 -13.32 0.37 -15.66
C VAL A 163 -14.16 1.63 -15.52
N ALA A 164 -13.52 2.77 -15.74
CA ALA A 164 -14.09 4.09 -15.77
C ALA A 164 -14.37 4.53 -17.22
N LYS A 165 -15.17 5.59 -17.41
CA LYS A 165 -15.51 6.06 -18.75
C LYS A 165 -14.30 6.75 -19.39
N PRO A 166 -14.01 6.52 -20.69
CA PRO A 166 -12.96 7.23 -21.41
C PRO A 166 -13.07 8.76 -21.31
N SER A 167 -14.29 9.31 -21.22
CA SER A 167 -14.54 10.75 -21.05
C SER A 167 -14.07 11.36 -19.73
N GLN A 168 -13.75 10.53 -18.74
CA GLN A 168 -13.15 11.02 -17.48
C GLN A 168 -11.67 11.37 -17.67
N GLY A 169 -10.98 10.71 -18.61
CA GLY A 169 -9.55 10.90 -18.85
C GLY A 169 -9.24 11.61 -20.15
N LEU A 170 -9.98 11.35 -21.22
CA LEU A 170 -9.71 11.86 -22.56
C LEU A 170 -10.55 13.08 -22.87
N LYS A 171 -10.03 13.99 -23.70
CA LYS A 171 -10.77 15.18 -24.11
C LYS A 171 -11.80 14.81 -25.19
N GLY A 172 -12.87 15.60 -25.29
CA GLY A 172 -13.94 15.35 -26.27
C GLY A 172 -13.46 15.34 -27.73
N GLY A 173 -12.42 16.10 -28.07
CA GLY A 173 -11.79 16.05 -29.39
C GLY A 173 -11.12 14.70 -29.67
N ASP A 174 -10.32 14.20 -28.72
CA ASP A 174 -9.64 12.91 -28.82
C ASP A 174 -10.64 11.76 -28.91
N LEU A 175 -11.71 11.81 -28.12
CA LEU A 175 -12.77 10.80 -28.18
C LEU A 175 -13.49 10.77 -29.53
N ARG A 176 -13.73 11.93 -30.14
CA ARG A 176 -14.33 11.99 -31.49
C ARG A 176 -13.38 11.43 -32.55
N ARG A 177 -12.08 11.70 -32.44
CA ARG A 177 -11.04 11.11 -33.29
C ARG A 177 -11.05 9.59 -33.17
N LEU A 178 -10.92 9.07 -31.95
CA LEU A 178 -10.95 7.63 -31.66
C LEU A 178 -12.26 6.95 -32.10
N ALA A 179 -13.40 7.65 -31.99
CA ALA A 179 -14.67 7.16 -32.50
C ALA A 179 -14.67 7.01 -34.03
N SER A 180 -14.12 7.99 -34.76
CA SER A 180 -14.03 7.95 -36.23
C SER A 180 -13.09 6.85 -36.74
N GLN A 181 -12.09 6.49 -35.94
CA GLN A 181 -11.17 5.37 -36.17
C GLN A 181 -11.77 4.01 -35.77
N GLY A 182 -12.97 4.02 -35.16
CA GLY A 182 -13.62 2.80 -34.73
C GLY A 182 -12.93 2.11 -33.55
N VAL A 183 -12.20 2.86 -32.74
CA VAL A 183 -11.42 2.32 -31.60
C VAL A 183 -12.31 2.09 -30.37
N LEU A 184 -13.36 2.88 -30.21
CA LEU A 184 -14.17 2.87 -28.99
C LEU A 184 -15.03 1.61 -28.90
N VAL A 185 -15.10 1.02 -27.71
CA VAL A 185 -15.97 -0.13 -27.39
C VAL A 185 -16.88 0.15 -26.20
N ASP A 186 -18.06 -0.47 -26.16
CA ASP A 186 -19.01 -0.43 -25.05
C ASP A 186 -18.62 -1.35 -23.89
N SER A 187 -19.44 -1.37 -22.82
CA SER A 187 -19.27 -2.24 -21.65
C SER A 187 -19.36 -3.74 -21.95
N LYS A 188 -19.76 -4.13 -23.16
CA LYS A 188 -19.77 -5.51 -23.64
C LYS A 188 -18.60 -5.81 -24.59
N GLY A 189 -17.67 -4.86 -24.76
CA GLY A 189 -16.53 -5.00 -25.66
C GLY A 189 -16.89 -4.87 -27.14
N ARG A 190 -18.06 -4.32 -27.48
CA ARG A 190 -18.51 -4.13 -28.86
C ARG A 190 -18.23 -2.73 -29.32
N GLN A 191 -17.81 -2.58 -30.56
CA GLN A 191 -17.48 -1.28 -31.15
C GLN A 191 -18.66 -0.31 -31.09
N VAL A 192 -18.37 0.96 -30.78
CA VAL A 192 -19.34 2.06 -30.75
C VAL A 192 -18.78 3.32 -31.39
N SER A 193 -19.64 4.07 -32.06
CA SER A 193 -19.29 5.37 -32.66
C SER A 193 -19.65 6.56 -31.78
N ASN A 194 -20.49 6.37 -30.76
CA ASN A 194 -20.85 7.43 -29.82
C ASN A 194 -19.95 7.40 -28.58
N PRO A 195 -19.11 8.43 -28.34
CA PRO A 195 -18.24 8.50 -27.17
C PRO A 195 -18.94 8.35 -25.81
N SER A 196 -20.22 8.74 -25.71
CA SER A 196 -20.95 8.62 -24.43
C SER A 196 -21.22 7.18 -24.00
N HIS A 197 -21.18 6.24 -24.96
CA HIS A 197 -21.38 4.81 -24.73
C HIS A 197 -20.06 4.04 -24.59
N ALA A 198 -18.92 4.70 -24.80
CA ALA A 198 -17.62 4.08 -24.74
C ALA A 198 -17.22 3.75 -23.30
N MET A 199 -16.56 2.61 -23.15
CA MET A 199 -15.97 2.11 -21.90
C MET A 199 -14.50 1.70 -22.07
N GLY A 200 -14.05 1.42 -23.29
CA GLY A 200 -12.66 1.05 -23.56
C GLY A 200 -12.23 1.37 -24.98
N LEU A 201 -10.99 1.01 -25.27
CA LEU A 201 -10.30 1.20 -26.55
C LEU A 201 -9.82 -0.16 -27.07
N ASP A 202 -10.17 -0.50 -28.30
CA ASP A 202 -9.75 -1.74 -28.96
C ASP A 202 -8.27 -1.65 -29.36
N LEU A 203 -7.40 -2.41 -28.68
CA LEU A 203 -5.96 -2.42 -28.92
C LEU A 203 -5.57 -3.08 -30.25
N SER A 204 -6.48 -3.81 -30.91
CA SER A 204 -6.22 -4.29 -32.28
C SER A 204 -6.11 -3.14 -33.29
N ARG A 205 -6.63 -1.95 -32.93
CA ARG A 205 -6.49 -0.69 -33.66
C ARG A 205 -5.27 0.13 -33.24
N SER A 206 -4.43 -0.37 -32.33
CA SER A 206 -3.20 0.34 -31.94
C SER A 206 -2.03 -0.16 -32.76
N TRP A 207 -1.40 0.73 -33.54
CA TRP A 207 -0.17 0.40 -34.26
C TRP A 207 0.92 -0.05 -33.30
N ARG A 208 1.11 0.68 -32.19
CA ARG A 208 2.14 0.37 -31.19
C ARG A 208 1.93 -1.00 -30.56
N TRP A 209 0.70 -1.33 -30.15
CA TRP A 209 0.34 -2.63 -29.57
C TRP A 209 0.65 -3.79 -30.51
N LYS A 210 0.25 -3.66 -31.79
CA LYS A 210 0.48 -4.66 -32.84
C LYS A 210 1.98 -4.95 -33.06
N GLN A 211 2.85 -3.98 -32.81
CA GLN A 211 4.30 -4.08 -33.04
C GLN A 211 5.06 -4.70 -31.86
N VAL A 212 4.47 -4.80 -30.67
CA VAL A 212 5.17 -5.36 -29.50
C VAL A 212 5.04 -6.89 -29.51
N PRO A 213 6.15 -7.63 -29.66
CA PRO A 213 6.09 -9.09 -29.69
C PRO A 213 5.66 -9.65 -28.34
N GLY A 214 4.89 -10.73 -28.35
CA GLY A 214 4.42 -11.41 -27.15
C GLY A 214 3.10 -10.86 -26.60
N LEU A 215 2.56 -9.76 -27.13
CA LEU A 215 1.22 -9.27 -26.77
C LEU A 215 0.13 -9.98 -27.61
N PRO A 216 -1.07 -10.18 -27.03
CA PRO A 216 -2.18 -10.81 -27.75
C PRO A 216 -2.79 -9.86 -28.79
N LYS A 217 -3.27 -10.43 -29.89
CA LYS A 217 -3.84 -9.66 -31.03
C LYS A 217 -5.13 -8.91 -30.67
N HIS A 218 -5.92 -9.46 -29.77
CA HIS A 218 -7.23 -8.92 -29.39
C HIS A 218 -7.24 -8.63 -27.89
N ALA A 219 -7.12 -7.37 -27.54
CA ALA A 219 -7.21 -6.89 -26.18
C ALA A 219 -7.92 -5.53 -26.17
N ILE A 220 -8.48 -5.19 -25.03
CA ILE A 220 -9.19 -3.92 -24.82
C ILE A 220 -8.51 -3.21 -23.66
N LEU A 221 -8.14 -1.95 -23.89
CA LEU A 221 -7.66 -1.03 -22.87
C LEU A 221 -8.85 -0.31 -22.23
N GLY A 222 -8.98 -0.43 -20.92
CA GLY A 222 -9.91 0.35 -20.10
C GLY A 222 -9.15 1.38 -19.27
N LEU A 223 -9.77 2.56 -19.07
CA LEU A 223 -9.31 3.47 -18.03
C LEU A 223 -9.89 3.01 -16.68
N SER A 224 -9.20 3.29 -15.59
CA SER A 224 -9.64 2.97 -14.22
C SER A 224 -9.61 4.24 -13.36
N ASN A 225 -8.94 4.24 -12.21
CA ASN A 225 -8.85 5.43 -11.38
C ASN A 225 -7.71 6.33 -11.85
N ILE A 226 -8.06 7.49 -12.40
CA ILE A 226 -7.15 8.39 -13.10
C ILE A 226 -6.99 9.76 -12.43
N ALA A 227 -7.53 9.95 -11.22
CA ALA A 227 -7.68 11.27 -10.59
C ALA A 227 -6.38 12.11 -10.61
N ASP A 228 -5.25 11.48 -10.28
CA ASP A 228 -3.95 12.17 -10.21
C ASP A 228 -3.01 11.86 -11.40
N THR A 229 -3.48 11.08 -12.38
CA THR A 229 -2.64 10.53 -13.46
C THR A 229 -3.14 10.84 -14.87
N VAL A 230 -4.14 11.74 -15.01
CA VAL A 230 -4.80 12.06 -16.29
C VAL A 230 -3.82 12.43 -17.41
N SER A 231 -2.77 13.21 -17.12
CA SER A 231 -1.77 13.59 -18.14
C SER A 231 -1.00 12.38 -18.68
N TYR A 232 -0.56 11.48 -17.80
CA TYR A 232 0.18 10.27 -18.18
C TYR A 232 -0.71 9.24 -18.85
N VAL A 233 -1.98 9.13 -18.45
CA VAL A 233 -2.98 8.30 -19.13
C VAL A 233 -3.21 8.79 -20.56
N ARG A 234 -3.34 10.10 -20.77
CA ARG A 234 -3.44 10.68 -22.12
C ARG A 234 -2.19 10.40 -22.93
N ALA A 235 -1.00 10.66 -22.37
CA ALA A 235 0.27 10.38 -23.03
C ALA A 235 0.39 8.90 -23.43
N PHE A 236 -0.08 7.97 -22.60
CA PHE A 236 -0.08 6.55 -22.93
C PHE A 236 -1.06 6.20 -24.06
N VAL A 237 -2.27 6.77 -24.04
CA VAL A 237 -3.25 6.59 -25.12
C VAL A 237 -2.75 7.19 -26.44
N ASP A 238 -2.05 8.32 -26.40
CA ASP A 238 -1.42 8.90 -27.58
C ASP A 238 -0.25 8.02 -28.07
N TYR A 239 0.59 7.50 -27.15
CA TYR A 239 1.67 6.56 -27.46
C TYR A 239 1.19 5.24 -28.09
N MET A 240 -0.06 4.82 -27.82
CA MET A 240 -0.65 3.64 -28.47
C MET A 240 -0.83 3.83 -29.98
N ASP A 241 -0.92 5.06 -30.48
CA ASP A 241 -1.01 5.36 -31.91
C ASP A 241 -2.14 4.57 -32.60
N PHE A 242 -3.38 4.96 -32.31
CA PHE A 242 -4.57 4.28 -32.84
C PHE A 242 -4.87 4.67 -34.29
N ASP A 243 -5.26 3.70 -35.13
CA ASP A 243 -5.61 3.83 -36.55
C ASP A 243 -7.09 3.58 -36.89
#